data_AF-A0A3R8NSM5-F1
#
_entry.id   AF-A0A3R8NSM5-F1
#
_cell.length_a   1.000
_cell.length_b   1.000
_cell.length_c   1.000
_cell.angle_alpha   90.00
_cell.angle_beta   90.00
_cell.angle_gamma   90.00
#
_symmetry.space_group_name_H-M   'P 1'
#
loop_
_entity.id
_entity.type
_entity.pdbx_description
1 polymer ?
#
loop_
_entity_poly.entity_id
_entity_poly.type
_entity_poly.pdbx_seq_one_letter_code
_entity_poly.pdbx_strand_id
1 'polypeptide(L)' 'MKILADAHEMGEEGISVNMDLFNNNIGRIIGFNLDPFFESDNVVEQAILDAIDEGDLVYIVGGILIPTNQ' A
#
# COMPACT_ATOMS: atom_id res chain seq x y z
N MET A 1 -16.81 1.50 6.05
CA MET A 1 -16.46 0.19 6.64
C MET A 1 -15.03 -0.12 6.22
N LYS A 2 -14.08 -0.21 7.17
CA LYS A 2 -12.65 -0.51 6.94
C LYS A 2 -12.33 -2.03 6.96
N ILE A 3 -13.35 -2.86 7.16
CA ILE A 3 -13.23 -4.22 7.70
C ILE A 3 -12.53 -5.21 6.75
N LEU A 4 -12.51 -4.96 5.43
CA LEU A 4 -11.95 -5.91 4.45
C LEU A 4 -10.47 -5.63 4.09
N ALA A 5 -10.02 -4.37 4.16
CA ALA A 5 -8.60 -4.04 3.95
C ALA A 5 -7.76 -4.40 5.19
N ASP A 6 -8.35 -4.25 6.38
CA ASP A 6 -7.72 -4.57 7.67
C ASP A 6 -7.84 -6.08 8.03
N ALA A 7 -8.35 -6.94 7.12
CA ALA A 7 -8.69 -8.33 7.45
C ALA A 7 -7.47 -9.24 7.71
N HIS A 8 -6.30 -8.90 7.16
CA HIS A 8 -5.02 -9.56 7.49
C HIS A 8 -4.41 -9.02 8.80
N GLU A 9 -4.94 -7.90 9.32
CA GLU A 9 -4.35 -7.14 10.42
C GLU A 9 -5.09 -7.31 11.77
N MET A 10 -6.27 -7.93 11.77
CA MET A 10 -7.03 -8.19 13.00
C MET A 10 -6.41 -9.32 13.82
N GLY A 11 -5.54 -8.96 14.78
CA GLY A 11 -4.99 -9.85 15.79
C GLY A 11 -3.50 -10.18 15.62
N GLU A 12 -2.86 -9.65 14.57
CA GLU A 12 -1.40 -9.66 14.44
C GLU A 12 -0.79 -8.40 15.06
N GLU A 13 0.42 -8.54 15.61
CA GLU A 13 1.19 -7.43 16.16
C GLU A 13 2.60 -7.43 15.55
N GLY A 14 3.18 -6.24 15.41
CA GLY A 14 4.58 -6.09 15.01
C GLY A 14 4.78 -5.39 13.67
N ILE A 15 5.98 -5.51 13.13
CA ILE A 15 6.43 -4.69 12.01
C ILE A 15 5.76 -5.05 10.67
N SER A 16 5.33 -6.30 10.49
CA SER A 16 4.52 -6.73 9.34
C SER A 16 3.20 -5.97 9.28
N VAL A 17 2.50 -5.86 10.41
CA VAL A 17 1.24 -5.12 10.50
C VAL A 17 1.44 -3.64 10.23
N ASN A 18 2.54 -3.06 10.72
CA ASN A 18 2.86 -1.66 10.41
C ASN A 18 3.14 -1.44 8.92
N MET A 19 3.80 -2.38 8.25
CA MET A 19 4.02 -2.36 6.80
C MET A 19 2.69 -2.43 6.03
N ASP A 20 1.84 -3.40 6.38
CA ASP A 20 0.54 -3.62 5.75
C ASP A 20 -0.34 -2.39 5.90
N LEU A 21 -0.47 -1.85 7.12
CA LEU A 21 -1.27 -0.65 7.41
C LEU A 21 -0.81 0.55 6.59
N PHE A 22 0.50 0.73 6.48
CA PHE A 22 1.09 1.83 5.74
C PHE A 22 0.81 1.69 4.24
N ASN A 23 1.15 0.54 3.65
CA ASN A 23 0.97 0.30 2.22
C ASN A 23 -0.51 0.29 1.82
N ASN A 24 -1.40 -0.24 2.68
CA ASN A 24 -2.84 -0.20 2.49
C ASN A 24 -3.38 1.24 2.49
N ASN A 25 -2.87 2.10 3.37
CA ASN A 25 -3.25 3.52 3.38
C ASN A 25 -2.84 4.22 2.08
N ILE A 26 -1.62 3.97 1.59
CA ILE A 26 -1.14 4.51 0.30
C ILE A 26 -2.00 3.97 -0.87
N GLY A 27 -2.24 2.65 -0.92
CA GLY A 27 -3.10 2.06 -1.94
C GLY A 27 -4.52 2.63 -1.95
N ARG A 28 -5.07 2.98 -0.78
CA ARG A 28 -6.36 3.68 -0.67
C ARG A 28 -6.32 5.11 -1.18
N ILE A 29 -5.20 5.83 -1.02
CA ILE A 29 -5.03 7.18 -1.57
C ILE A 29 -4.96 7.10 -3.10
N ILE A 30 -4.16 6.18 -3.64
CA ILE A 30 -4.06 5.93 -5.10
C ILE A 30 -5.44 5.61 -5.67
N GLY A 31 -6.14 4.63 -5.09
CA GLY A 31 -7.48 4.22 -5.54
C GLY A 31 -8.61 5.22 -5.25
N PHE A 32 -8.38 6.25 -4.42
CA PHE A 32 -9.33 7.36 -4.28
C PHE A 32 -9.09 8.45 -5.32
N ASN A 33 -7.82 8.68 -5.67
CA ASN A 33 -7.43 9.67 -6.67
C ASN A 33 -7.74 9.20 -8.09
N LEU A 34 -7.63 7.90 -8.34
CA LEU A 34 -8.05 7.23 -9.55
C LEU A 34 -9.44 6.65 -9.30
N ASP A 35 -10.50 7.25 -9.83
CA ASP A 35 -11.84 6.68 -9.67
C ASP A 35 -11.86 5.29 -10.34
N PRO A 36 -11.88 4.18 -9.56
CA PRO A 36 -11.63 2.85 -10.09
C PRO A 36 -12.78 2.32 -10.94
N PHE A 37 -13.90 3.06 -11.04
CA PHE A 37 -15.00 2.76 -11.94
C PHE A 37 -14.81 3.32 -13.35
N PHE A 38 -13.88 4.26 -13.53
CA PHE A 38 -13.65 4.93 -14.82
C PHE A 38 -12.23 4.74 -15.35
N GLU A 39 -11.26 4.50 -14.47
CA GLU A 39 -9.89 4.25 -14.87
C GLU A 39 -9.67 2.78 -15.24
N SER A 40 -8.84 2.56 -16.28
CA SER A 40 -8.46 1.21 -16.69
C SER A 40 -7.46 0.59 -15.72
N ASP A 41 -7.43 -0.74 -15.64
CA ASP A 41 -6.46 -1.49 -14.83
C ASP A 41 -5.01 -1.04 -15.08
N ASN A 42 -4.65 -0.72 -16.34
CA ASN A 42 -3.30 -0.25 -16.69
C ASN A 42 -2.94 1.10 -16.04
N VAL A 43 -3.91 1.99 -15.84
CA VAL A 43 -3.68 3.30 -15.19
C VAL A 43 -3.47 3.09 -13.70
N VAL A 44 -4.24 2.20 -13.10
CA VAL A 44 -4.09 1.83 -11.68
C VAL A 44 -2.75 1.12 -11.46
N GLU A 45 -2.38 0.18 -12.34
CA GLU A 45 -1.09 -0.49 -12.32
C GLU A 45 0.06 0.51 -12.41
N GLN A 46 0.01 1.44 -13.36
CA GLN A 46 1.06 2.45 -13.51
C GLN A 46 1.20 3.33 -12.27
N ALA A 47 0.10 3.76 -11.66
CA ALA A 47 0.17 4.58 -10.45
C ALA A 47 0.73 3.81 -9.23
N ILE A 48 0.52 2.49 -9.16
CA ILE A 48 1.16 1.65 -8.15
C ILE A 48 2.66 1.53 -8.42
N LEU A 49 3.06 1.32 -9.69
CA LEU A 49 4.48 1.27 -10.07
C LEU A 49 5.18 2.59 -9.79
N ASP A 50 4.54 3.72 -10.10
CA ASP A 50 5.07 5.05 -9.81
C ASP A 50 5.27 5.23 -8.29
N ALA A 51 4.33 4.80 -7.45
CA ALA A 51 4.46 4.84 -5.99
C ALA A 51 5.61 3.94 -5.46
N ILE A 52 5.91 2.82 -6.13
CA ILE A 52 7.07 1.98 -5.81
C ILE A 52 8.37 2.72 -6.17
N ASP A 53 8.45 3.26 -7.38
CA ASP A 53 9.64 3.95 -7.88
C ASP A 53 9.94 5.24 -7.09
N GLU A 54 8.90 5.92 -6.62
CA GLU A 54 9.01 7.13 -5.78
C GLU A 54 9.33 6.82 -4.30
N GLY A 55 9.20 5.55 -3.87
CA GLY A 55 9.46 5.12 -2.50
C GLY A 55 8.30 5.38 -1.54
N ASP A 56 7.10 5.60 -2.06
CA ASP A 56 5.89 5.83 -1.27
C ASP A 56 5.40 4.56 -0.56
N LEU A 57 5.82 3.38 -1.02
CA LEU A 57 5.58 2.10 -0.33
C LEU A 57 6.82 1.64 0.43
N VAL A 58 6.63 0.78 1.43
CA VAL A 58 7.71 0.24 2.27
C VAL A 58 7.77 -1.28 2.27
N TYR A 59 8.97 -1.83 2.51
CA TYR A 59 9.22 -3.26 2.70
C TYR A 59 10.11 -3.50 3.93
N ILE A 60 10.12 -4.73 4.45
CA ILE A 60 10.86 -5.08 5.67
C ILE A 60 12.26 -5.62 5.32
N VAL A 61 13.28 -5.00 5.91
CA VAL A 61 14.67 -5.50 5.88
C VAL A 61 15.21 -5.48 7.30
N GLY A 62 15.67 -6.63 7.83
CA GLY A 62 16.31 -6.65 9.15
C GLY A 62 15.46 -6.11 10.31
N GLY A 63 14.13 -6.16 10.21
CA GLY A 63 13.23 -5.63 11.24
C GLY A 63 13.08 -4.11 11.22
N ILE A 64 13.39 -3.46 10.10
CA ILE A 64 13.07 -2.04 9.84
C ILE A 64 12.29 -1.91 8.53
N LEU A 65 11.42 -0.89 8.46
CA LEU A 65 10.71 -0.52 7.24
C LEU A 65 11.61 0.38 6.39
N ILE A 66 11.78 0.00 5.13
CA ILE A 66 12.62 0.70 4.16
C ILE A 66 11.72 1.14 2.99
N PRO A 67 11.83 2.40 2.54
CA PRO A 67 11.18 2.86 1.31
C PRO A 67 11.58 2.01 0.10
N THR A 68 10.63 1.73 -0.79
CA THR A 68 10.80 0.84 -1.94
C THR A 68 11.84 1.29 -2.97
N ASN A 69 12.28 2.55 -2.92
CA ASN A 69 13.30 3.13 -3.80
C ASN A 69 14.73 3.15 -3.21
N GLN A 70 15.00 2.39 -2.14
CA GLN A 70 16.31 2.26 -1.50
C GLN A 70 16.99 0.90 -1.75
#